data_AF-A0AA40NDR2-F1
#
_entry.id   AF-A0AA40NDR2-F1
#
_cell.length_a   1.000
_cell.length_b   1.000
_cell.length_c   1.000
_cell.angle_alpha   90.00
_cell.angle_beta   90.00
_cell.angle_gamma   90.00
#
_symmetry.space_group_name_H-M   'P 1'
#
loop_
_entity.id
_entity.type
_entity.pdbx_description
1 polymer ?
#
loop_
_entity_poly.entity_id
_entity_poly.type
_entity_poly.pdbx_seq_one_letter_code
_entity_poly.pdbx_strand_id
1 'polypeptide(L)'
;NLLNQCDELGIRNQFEVEVLSYGHLPLAYSARCFTARSEDRPKDECETCCIKYPNGRDVLSQENQQVFVLNGIQTMSGYVYNLGNELTSMQGLVDI
;
A
#
# COMPACT_ATOMS: atom_id res chain seq x y z
N ASN A 1 -8.66 10.41 19.74
CA ASN A 1 -7.81 10.45 18.53
C ASN A 1 -6.38 10.22 19.00
N LEU A 2 -5.60 9.37 18.33
CA LEU A 2 -4.21 9.04 18.69
C LEU A 2 -3.32 10.29 18.79
N LEU A 3 -3.47 11.25 17.88
CA LEU A 3 -2.63 12.46 17.88
C LEU A 3 -2.84 13.30 19.14
N ASN A 4 -4.08 13.42 19.62
CA ASN A 4 -4.37 14.12 20.87
C ASN A 4 -3.67 13.45 22.07
N GLN A 5 -3.56 12.11 22.07
CA GLN A 5 -2.85 11.39 23.13
C GLN A 5 -1.34 11.67 23.06
N CYS A 6 -0.78 11.81 21.86
CA CYS A 6 0.61 12.22 21.65
C CYS A 6 0.86 13.67 22.12
N ASP A 7 -0.12 14.57 21.96
CA ASP A 7 -0.07 15.93 22.50
C ASP A 7 -0.06 15.93 24.03
N GLU A 8 -0.95 15.17 24.67
CA GLU A 8 -1.03 15.03 26.13
C GLU A 8 0.26 14.47 26.74
N LEU A 9 0.94 13.58 26.02
CA LEU A 9 2.24 13.02 26.41
C LEU A 9 3.43 13.93 26.08
N GLY A 10 3.22 15.06 25.39
CA GLY A 10 4.30 15.98 24.99
C GLY A 10 5.22 15.41 23.90
N ILE A 11 4.75 14.44 23.11
CA ILE A 11 5.55 13.74 22.09
C ILE A 11 5.13 14.07 20.65
N ARG A 12 4.06 14.83 20.40
CA ARG A 12 3.55 15.10 19.04
C ARG A 12 4.60 15.64 18.07
N ASN A 13 5.51 16.49 18.54
CA ASN A 13 6.55 17.12 17.71
C ASN A 13 7.86 16.31 17.68
N GLN A 14 7.85 15.05 18.14
CA GLN A 14 9.02 14.17 18.12
C GLN A 14 9.01 13.21 16.92
N PHE A 15 7.97 13.26 16.08
CA PHE A 15 7.83 12.45 14.87
C PHE A 15 6.98 13.18 13.82
N GLU A 16 7.15 12.77 12.57
CA GLU A 16 6.35 13.24 11.43
C GLU A 16 5.17 12.29 11.18
N VAL A 17 4.06 12.84 10.71
CA VAL A 17 2.83 12.12 10.37
C VAL A 17 2.64 12.16 8.87
N GLU A 18 2.93 11.06 8.19
CA GLU A 18 2.74 10.94 6.74
C GLU A 18 1.46 10.16 6.38
N VAL A 19 0.97 10.40 5.17
CA VAL A 19 -0.14 9.63 4.59
C VAL A 19 0.16 9.23 3.15
N LEU A 20 -0.28 8.04 2.77
CA LEU A 20 -0.26 7.59 1.38
C LEU A 20 -1.36 8.31 0.59
N SER A 21 -0.95 9.39 -0.08
CA SER A 21 -1.88 10.32 -0.74
C SER A 21 -2.24 9.94 -2.17
N TYR A 22 -1.39 9.18 -2.86
CA TYR A 22 -1.59 8.81 -4.25
C TYR A 22 -1.03 7.42 -4.57
N GLY A 23 -1.77 6.66 -5.37
CA GLY A 23 -1.35 5.34 -5.86
C GLY A 23 -2.24 4.21 -5.33
N HIS A 24 -1.79 2.97 -5.51
CA HIS A 24 -2.49 1.83 -4.93
C HIS A 24 -2.19 1.75 -3.43
N LEU A 25 -3.25 1.62 -2.62
CA LEU A 25 -3.13 1.52 -1.17
C LEU A 25 -2.57 0.15 -0.79
N PRO A 26 -1.54 0.06 0.05
CA PRO A 26 -1.06 -1.22 0.57
C PRO A 26 -2.07 -1.77 1.58
N LEU A 27 -2.61 -2.96 1.30
CA LEU A 27 -3.63 -3.60 2.13
C LEU A 27 -3.06 -4.73 2.99
N ALA A 28 -2.08 -5.47 2.48
CA ALA A 28 -1.43 -6.56 3.20
C ALA A 28 -0.03 -6.87 2.66
N TYR A 29 0.77 -7.52 3.51
CA TYR A 29 2.08 -8.07 3.17
C TYR A 29 2.10 -9.58 3.42
N SER A 30 2.73 -10.32 2.51
CA SER A 30 2.90 -11.77 2.59
C SER A 30 4.37 -12.14 2.83
N ALA A 31 4.61 -13.26 3.52
CA ALA A 31 5.94 -13.85 3.65
C ALA A 31 6.43 -14.54 2.35
N ARG A 32 5.56 -14.70 1.35
CA ARG A 32 5.86 -15.30 0.04
C ARG A 32 5.46 -14.33 -1.08
N CYS A 33 6.29 -14.23 -2.10
CA CYS A 33 6.03 -13.41 -3.27
C CYS A 33 4.87 -14.00 -4.10
N PHE A 34 3.81 -13.23 -4.27
CA PHE A 34 2.66 -13.61 -5.09
C PHE A 34 3.02 -13.71 -6.57
N THR A 35 3.91 -12.84 -7.06
CA THR A 35 4.40 -12.92 -8.44
C THR A 35 5.14 -14.24 -8.68
N ALA A 36 6.05 -14.62 -7.77
CA ALA A 36 6.76 -15.90 -7.86
C ALA A 36 5.78 -17.07 -7.85
N ARG A 37 4.81 -17.07 -6.91
CA ARG A 37 3.76 -18.09 -6.86
C ARG A 37 2.96 -18.20 -8.16
N SER A 38 2.67 -17.07 -8.80
CA SER A 38 1.92 -17.01 -10.05
C SER A 38 2.74 -17.45 -11.28
N GLU A 39 4.06 -17.44 -11.19
CA GLU A 39 5.00 -18.07 -12.13
C GLU A 39 5.31 -19.53 -11.75
N ASP A 40 4.57 -20.10 -10.79
CA ASP A 40 4.77 -21.43 -10.22
C ASP A 40 6.17 -21.67 -9.63
N ARG A 41 6.79 -20.60 -9.12
CA ARG A 41 8.08 -20.64 -8.44
C ARG A 41 7.91 -20.76 -6.92
N PRO A 42 8.70 -21.62 -6.25
CA PRO A 42 8.76 -21.62 -4.79
C PRO A 42 9.38 -20.31 -4.26
N LYS A 43 9.21 -20.06 -2.96
CA LYS A 43 9.73 -18.86 -2.28
C LYS A 43 11.24 -18.70 -2.50
N ASP A 44 11.98 -19.81 -2.42
CA ASP A 44 13.44 -19.83 -2.44
C ASP A 44 14.00 -19.55 -3.86
N GLU A 45 13.16 -19.64 -4.89
CA GLU A 45 13.49 -19.38 -6.30
C GLU A 45 12.74 -18.14 -6.84
N CYS A 46 12.38 -17.21 -5.96
CA CYS A 46 11.67 -15.98 -6.32
C CYS A 46 12.45 -15.13 -7.34
N GLU A 47 13.78 -15.06 -7.21
CA GLU A 47 14.69 -14.34 -8.12
C GLU A 47 14.28 -12.89 -8.41
N THR A 48 13.57 -12.24 -7.48
CA THR A 48 13.01 -10.89 -7.67
C THR A 48 12.16 -10.75 -8.95
N CYS A 49 11.48 -11.82 -9.37
CA CYS A 49 10.77 -11.87 -10.66
C CYS A 49 9.69 -10.79 -10.81
N CYS A 50 9.20 -10.21 -9.70
CA CYS A 50 8.30 -9.07 -9.68
C CYS A 50 8.84 -7.84 -10.43
N ILE A 51 10.16 -7.70 -10.63
CA ILE A 51 10.73 -6.64 -11.45
C ILE A 51 10.23 -6.64 -12.91
N LYS A 52 9.78 -7.79 -13.41
CA LYS A 52 9.15 -7.92 -14.74
C LYS A 52 7.75 -7.29 -14.81
N TYR A 53 7.15 -6.99 -13.65
CA TYR A 53 5.79 -6.46 -13.50
C TYR A 53 5.84 -5.16 -12.68
N PRO A 54 6.38 -4.06 -13.23
CA PRO A 54 6.62 -2.82 -12.47
C PRO A 54 5.34 -2.18 -11.92
N ASN A 55 4.19 -2.44 -12.54
CA ASN A 55 2.87 -1.97 -12.08
C ASN A 55 2.14 -3.02 -11.23
N GLY A 56 2.78 -4.14 -10.91
CA GLY A 56 2.13 -5.30 -10.31
C GLY A 56 1.28 -6.10 -11.31
N ARG A 57 0.49 -7.03 -10.77
CA ARG A 57 -0.41 -7.92 -11.51
C ARG A 57 -1.84 -7.76 -11.02
N ASP A 58 -2.76 -7.54 -11.95
CA ASP A 58 -4.17 -7.38 -11.62
C ASP A 58 -4.78 -8.70 -11.12
N VAL A 59 -5.62 -8.58 -10.10
CA VAL A 59 -6.45 -9.68 -9.59
C VAL A 59 -7.91 -9.33 -9.84
N LEU A 60 -8.58 -10.20 -10.57
CA LEU A 60 -9.98 -10.05 -10.92
C LEU A 60 -10.85 -10.96 -10.05
N SER A 61 -12.06 -10.50 -9.74
CA SER A 61 -13.12 -11.33 -9.16
C SER A 61 -13.64 -12.34 -10.19
N GLN A 62 -14.54 -13.23 -9.76
CA GLN A 62 -15.20 -14.18 -10.67
C GLN A 62 -16.09 -13.48 -11.70
N GLU A 63 -16.59 -12.29 -11.36
CA GLU A 63 -17.36 -11.39 -12.23
C GLU A 63 -16.46 -10.50 -13.10
N ASN A 64 -15.16 -10.79 -13.17
CA ASN A 64 -14.18 -10.05 -13.98
C ASN A 64 -13.98 -8.58 -13.54
N GLN A 65 -14.22 -8.26 -12.27
CA GLN A 65 -13.96 -6.94 -11.70
C GLN A 65 -12.59 -6.90 -11.03
N GLN A 66 -11.80 -5.85 -11.29
CA GLN A 66 -10.53 -5.66 -10.60
C GLN A 66 -10.75 -5.36 -9.12
N VAL A 67 -10.17 -6.19 -8.26
CA VAL A 67 -10.28 -6.07 -6.81
C VAL A 67 -8.95 -5.70 -6.16
N PHE A 68 -7.84 -6.24 -6.66
CA PHE A 68 -6.50 -6.00 -6.12
C PHE A 68 -5.43 -5.89 -7.20
N VAL A 69 -4.28 -5.35 -6.82
CA VAL A 69 -3.02 -5.45 -7.55
C VAL A 69 -2.00 -6.15 -6.67
N LEU A 70 -1.33 -7.18 -7.19
CA LEU A 70 -0.26 -7.91 -6.50
C LEU A 70 1.09 -7.43 -7.00
N ASN A 71 1.91 -6.88 -6.11
CA ASN A 71 3.26 -6.40 -6.43
C ASN A 71 4.28 -7.10 -5.52
N GLY A 72 4.86 -8.19 -6.01
CA GLY A 72 5.79 -9.01 -5.23
C GLY A 72 5.10 -9.60 -4.00
N ILE A 73 5.43 -9.10 -2.81
CA ILE A 73 4.83 -9.53 -1.53
C ILE A 73 3.62 -8.69 -1.09
N GLN A 74 3.33 -7.60 -1.80
CA GLN A 74 2.27 -6.67 -1.44
C GLN A 74 0.96 -7.04 -2.12
N THR A 75 -0.12 -7.05 -1.34
CA THR A 75 -1.49 -6.93 -1.86
C THR A 75 -1.90 -5.47 -1.74
N MET A 76 -2.24 -4.85 -2.86
CA MET A 76 -2.64 -3.45 -2.93
C MET A 76 -4.09 -3.31 -3.43
N SER A 77 -4.70 -2.15 -3.23
CA SER A 77 -6.03 -1.84 -3.78
C SER A 77 -6.08 -2.04 -5.29
N GLY A 78 -7.23 -2.47 -5.82
CA GLY A 78 -7.42 -2.61 -7.27
C GLY A 78 -7.37 -1.28 -8.02
N TYR A 79 -7.78 -0.18 -7.37
CA TYR A 79 -7.80 1.15 -7.96
C TYR A 79 -6.80 2.08 -7.28
N VAL A 80 -6.34 3.06 -8.06
CA VAL A 80 -5.53 4.17 -7.54
C VAL A 80 -6.40 5.06 -6.67
N TYR A 81 -5.91 5.32 -5.47
CA TYR A 81 -6.44 6.31 -4.56
C TYR A 81 -5.76 7.66 -4.78
N ASN A 82 -6.49 8.76 -4.59
CA ASN A 82 -5.96 10.12 -4.75
C ASN A 82 -6.62 11.08 -3.73
N LEU A 83 -5.82 11.58 -2.80
CA LEU A 83 -6.21 12.55 -1.77
C LEU A 83 -6.00 14.01 -2.17
N GLY A 84 -5.66 14.31 -3.42
CA GLY A 84 -5.40 15.68 -3.87
C GLY A 84 -6.55 16.66 -3.57
N ASN A 85 -7.79 16.20 -3.66
CA ASN A 85 -8.97 17.03 -3.33
C ASN A 85 -9.16 17.26 -1.83
N GLU A 86 -8.54 16.42 -0.99
CA GLU A 86 -8.61 16.51 0.47
C GLU A 86 -7.43 17.31 1.07
N LEU A 87 -6.55 17.86 0.24
CA LEU A 87 -5.38 18.59 0.71
C LEU A 87 -5.75 19.68 1.73
N THR A 88 -6.81 20.45 1.44
CA THR A 88 -7.31 21.49 2.35
C THR A 88 -7.85 20.93 3.66
N SER A 89 -8.51 19.76 3.64
CA SER A 89 -9.08 19.15 4.85
C SER A 89 -8.00 18.49 5.73
N MET A 90 -6.83 18.21 5.17
CA MET A 90 -5.71 17.56 5.86
C MET A 90 -4.73 18.53 6.55
N GLN A 91 -4.92 19.84 6.44
CA GLN A 91 -4.04 20.83 7.07
C GLN A 91 -3.94 20.59 8.59
N GLY A 92 -2.71 20.36 9.08
CA GLY A 92 -2.44 20.12 10.50
C GLY A 92 -2.75 18.70 10.99
N LEU A 93 -3.26 17.81 10.12
CA LEU A 93 -3.45 16.38 10.43
C LEU A 93 -2.26 15.53 10.01
N VAL A 94 -1.58 15.93 8.95
CA VAL A 94 -0.40 15.28 8.38
C VAL A 94 0.67 16.34 8.14
N ASP A 95 1.92 15.92 8.28
CA ASP A 95 3.09 16.73 7.99
C ASP A 95 3.39 16.53 6.48
N ILE A 96 3.35 17.62 5.70
CA ILE A 96 3.58 17.65 4.24
C ILE A 96 4.91 18.32 3.96
#